data_AF-A0A440CG11-F1
#
_entry.id   AF-A0A440CG11-F1
#
_cell.length_a   1.000
_cell.length_b   1.000
_cell.length_c   1.000
_cell.angle_alpha   90.00
_cell.angle_beta   90.00
_cell.angle_gamma   90.00
#
_symmetry.space_group_name_H-M   'P 1'
#
loop_
_entity.id
_entity.type
_entity.pdbx_description
1 polymer ?
#
loop_
_entity_poly.entity_id
_entity_poly.type
_entity_poly.pdbx_seq_one_letter_code
_entity_poly.pdbx_strand_id
1 'polypeptide(L)'
;MKVRGQENGRVTIDGGVLTLSSNENRDWFFHPANEFRKQEVISASADIHEKVFSITARVAVDFNSAYDAGAIFIEVDEDNWAKLAFEYSAEKKPTIVSVVTRTTSDDSDGPTHFADSVWLRVYCDGETVAYHFSEDGRYWRFLRWFAIPNLAKRPIKAGFGVQAPTGSGCTARFSDIKFGNERIANIRDGS
;
A
#
# COMPACT_ATOMS: atom_id res chain seq x y z
N MET A 1 -14.69 -6.07 2.21
CA MET A 1 -13.98 -5.28 1.18
C MET A 1 -14.68 -5.45 -0.16
N LYS A 2 -14.63 -4.45 -1.02
CA LYS A 2 -15.07 -4.47 -2.43
C LYS A 2 -13.84 -4.68 -3.31
N VAL A 3 -13.95 -5.55 -4.31
CA VAL A 3 -12.90 -5.80 -5.31
C VAL A 3 -13.07 -4.85 -6.50
N ARG A 4 -11.97 -4.33 -7.04
CA ARG A 4 -11.93 -3.44 -8.20
C ARG A 4 -10.78 -3.81 -9.12
N GLY A 5 -10.93 -3.57 -10.43
CA GLY A 5 -9.90 -3.84 -11.43
C GLY A 5 -9.78 -5.33 -11.78
N GLN A 6 -10.89 -6.07 -11.78
CA GLN A 6 -10.93 -7.51 -12.08
C GLN A 6 -10.39 -7.87 -13.48
N GLU A 7 -10.37 -6.91 -14.40
CA GLU A 7 -9.71 -7.02 -15.70
C GLU A 7 -8.17 -6.98 -15.61
N ASN A 8 -7.63 -6.45 -14.51
CA ASN A 8 -6.19 -6.29 -14.26
C ASN A 8 -5.60 -7.41 -13.41
N GLY A 9 -6.40 -8.37 -12.96
CA GLY A 9 -5.91 -9.45 -12.11
C GLY A 9 -6.99 -10.29 -11.45
N ARG A 10 -6.60 -11.01 -10.40
CA ARG A 10 -7.48 -11.93 -9.66
C ARG A 10 -7.37 -11.71 -8.15
N VAL A 11 -8.44 -12.02 -7.45
CA VAL A 11 -8.53 -11.98 -5.99
C VAL A 11 -9.06 -13.30 -5.47
N THR A 12 -8.42 -13.84 -4.45
CA THR A 12 -8.95 -14.96 -3.66
C THR A 12 -8.83 -14.65 -2.17
N ILE A 13 -9.75 -15.20 -1.39
CA ILE A 13 -9.72 -15.13 0.07
C ILE A 13 -9.90 -16.56 0.58
N ASP A 14 -8.89 -17.08 1.27
CA ASP A 14 -8.89 -18.41 1.86
C ASP A 14 -8.11 -18.41 3.18
N GLY A 15 -8.62 -19.11 4.19
CA GLY A 15 -7.95 -19.22 5.50
C GLY A 15 -7.62 -17.87 6.18
N GLY A 16 -8.36 -16.79 5.89
CA GLY A 16 -8.07 -15.45 6.41
C GLY A 16 -6.93 -14.71 5.68
N VAL A 17 -6.41 -15.28 4.59
CA VAL A 17 -5.40 -14.66 3.72
C VAL A 17 -6.07 -14.09 2.48
N LEU A 18 -5.85 -12.81 2.21
CA LEU A 18 -6.22 -12.16 0.96
C LEU A 18 -5.05 -12.34 -0.02
N THR A 19 -5.31 -12.96 -1.16
CA THR A 19 -4.33 -13.10 -2.25
C THR A 19 -4.77 -12.27 -3.44
N LEU A 20 -3.89 -11.39 -3.91
CA LEU A 20 -4.07 -10.61 -5.11
C LEU A 20 -3.01 -11.00 -6.14
N SER A 21 -3.42 -11.26 -7.38
CA SER A 21 -2.51 -11.55 -8.48
C SER A 21 -2.72 -10.52 -9.60
N SER A 22 -1.68 -9.76 -9.90
CA SER A 22 -1.65 -8.78 -11.00
C SER A 22 -1.37 -9.48 -12.33
N ASN A 23 -2.03 -9.01 -13.40
CA ASN A 23 -1.62 -9.29 -14.77
C ASN A 23 -0.30 -8.54 -15.09
N GLU A 24 0.27 -8.82 -16.25
CA GLU A 24 1.47 -8.11 -16.73
C GLU A 24 1.24 -6.62 -16.98
N ASN A 25 2.30 -5.82 -16.87
CA ASN A 25 2.34 -4.39 -17.17
C ASN A 25 1.33 -3.52 -16.39
N ARG A 26 0.94 -3.96 -15.19
CA ARG A 26 -0.02 -3.26 -14.32
C ARG A 26 0.67 -2.45 -13.26
N ASP A 27 0.21 -1.22 -13.08
CA ASP A 27 0.83 -0.23 -12.20
C ASP A 27 -0.19 0.83 -11.75
N TRP A 28 0.10 1.47 -10.61
CA TRP A 28 -0.61 2.63 -10.10
C TRP A 28 0.42 3.72 -9.78
N PHE A 29 0.62 4.61 -10.75
CA PHE A 29 1.65 5.64 -10.69
C PHE A 29 1.31 6.80 -11.62
N PHE A 30 1.34 8.03 -11.09
CA PHE A 30 1.20 9.27 -11.86
C PHE A 30 2.58 9.93 -11.96
N HIS A 31 3.17 9.94 -13.16
CA HIS A 31 4.54 10.38 -13.34
C HIS A 31 4.77 11.80 -12.77
N PRO A 32 5.86 12.06 -12.02
CA PRO A 32 6.11 13.37 -11.39
C PRO A 32 6.10 14.55 -12.38
N ALA A 33 6.56 14.31 -13.60
CA ALA A 33 6.60 15.30 -14.69
C ALA A 33 5.36 15.25 -15.62
N ASN A 34 4.28 14.58 -15.23
CA ASN A 34 3.04 14.42 -16.02
C ASN A 34 3.20 13.73 -17.39
N GLU A 35 4.25 12.92 -17.59
CA GLU A 35 4.49 12.22 -18.85
C GLU A 35 3.47 11.10 -19.09
N PHE A 36 3.04 10.42 -18.03
CA PHE A 36 2.02 9.38 -18.07
C PHE A 36 1.29 9.27 -16.73
N ARG A 37 0.10 8.65 -16.77
CA ARG A 37 -0.67 8.28 -15.57
C ARG A 37 -1.18 6.86 -15.76
N LYS A 38 -0.93 5.99 -14.77
CA LYS A 38 -1.43 4.62 -14.70
C LYS A 38 -2.25 4.43 -13.44
N GLN A 39 -3.38 3.74 -13.56
CA GLN A 39 -4.25 3.35 -12.45
C GLN A 39 -4.92 2.02 -12.79
N GLU A 40 -4.10 1.01 -13.08
CA GLU A 40 -4.54 -0.24 -13.70
C GLU A 40 -4.23 -1.43 -12.79
N VAL A 41 -4.60 -1.35 -11.51
CA VAL A 41 -4.31 -2.41 -10.52
C VAL A 41 -5.58 -3.13 -10.08
N ILE A 42 -5.43 -4.44 -9.81
CA ILE A 42 -6.42 -5.18 -9.04
C ILE A 42 -6.28 -4.76 -7.56
N SER A 43 -7.41 -4.51 -6.90
CA SER A 43 -7.43 -4.13 -5.48
C SER A 43 -8.63 -4.68 -4.74
N ALA A 44 -8.50 -4.79 -3.42
CA ALA A 44 -9.58 -5.05 -2.48
C ALA A 44 -9.57 -3.98 -1.39
N SER A 45 -10.65 -3.20 -1.27
CA SER A 45 -10.72 -2.05 -0.37
C SER A 45 -12.04 -1.93 0.40
N ALA A 46 -12.03 -1.19 1.50
CA ALA A 46 -13.22 -0.82 2.24
C ALA A 46 -13.41 0.70 2.17
N ASP A 47 -14.66 1.13 2.31
CA ASP A 47 -15.00 2.53 2.54
C ASP A 47 -14.77 2.81 4.03
N ILE A 48 -13.91 3.78 4.35
CA ILE A 48 -13.53 4.19 5.70
C ILE A 48 -14.25 5.49 6.05
N HIS A 49 -15.07 5.45 7.10
CA HIS A 49 -15.87 6.59 7.56
C HIS A 49 -15.22 7.31 8.75
N GLU A 50 -14.40 6.58 9.50
CA GLU A 50 -13.68 7.03 10.66
C GLU A 50 -12.60 8.04 10.26
N LYS A 51 -12.45 9.09 11.07
CA LYS A 51 -11.35 10.06 10.86
C LYS A 51 -10.01 9.46 11.28
N VAL A 52 -10.00 8.85 12.46
CA VAL A 52 -8.85 8.13 13.01
C VAL A 52 -8.99 6.66 12.64
N PHE A 53 -7.98 6.10 11.98
CA PHE A 53 -7.94 4.68 11.70
C PHE A 53 -6.50 4.18 11.50
N SER A 54 -6.30 2.88 11.64
CA SER A 54 -5.12 2.18 11.17
C SER A 54 -5.49 0.92 10.39
N ILE A 55 -4.64 0.57 9.44
CA ILE A 55 -4.70 -0.69 8.70
C ILE A 55 -3.33 -1.33 8.80
N THR A 56 -3.31 -2.58 9.23
CA THR A 56 -2.09 -3.38 9.29
C THR A 56 -2.28 -4.70 8.56
N ALA A 57 -1.22 -5.19 7.94
CA ALA A 57 -1.17 -6.55 7.41
C ALA A 57 0.28 -7.03 7.33
N ARG A 58 0.47 -8.34 7.41
CA ARG A 58 1.71 -9.00 7.00
C ARG A 58 1.63 -9.29 5.51
N VAL A 59 2.58 -8.73 4.76
CA VAL A 59 2.61 -8.73 3.29
C VAL A 59 3.77 -9.59 2.81
N ALA A 60 3.48 -10.57 1.96
CA ALA A 60 4.45 -11.38 1.22
C ALA A 60 4.23 -11.20 -0.27
N VAL A 61 5.30 -11.15 -1.06
CA VAL A 61 5.25 -10.91 -2.51
C VAL A 61 6.14 -11.90 -3.24
N ASP A 62 5.61 -12.50 -4.31
CA ASP A 62 6.38 -13.38 -5.20
C ASP A 62 7.19 -12.53 -6.19
N PHE A 63 8.23 -11.85 -5.71
CA PHE A 63 9.05 -10.97 -6.54
C PHE A 63 9.72 -11.72 -7.69
N ASN A 64 9.57 -11.20 -8.91
CA ASN A 64 10.21 -11.75 -10.11
C ASN A 64 10.87 -10.65 -10.95
N SER A 65 10.14 -9.56 -11.18
CA SER A 65 10.54 -8.41 -12.01
C SER A 65 10.64 -7.13 -11.20
N ALA A 66 11.39 -6.17 -11.70
CA ALA A 66 11.50 -4.86 -11.05
C ALA A 66 10.11 -4.21 -10.92
N TYR A 67 9.89 -3.60 -9.76
CA TYR A 67 8.69 -2.92 -9.31
C TYR A 67 7.48 -3.81 -9.05
N ASP A 68 7.65 -5.14 -9.04
CA ASP A 68 6.66 -6.05 -8.48
C ASP A 68 6.38 -5.66 -7.02
N ALA A 69 5.12 -5.47 -6.64
CA ALA A 69 4.81 -5.02 -5.29
C ALA A 69 3.44 -5.46 -4.79
N GLY A 70 3.36 -5.68 -3.47
CA GLY A 70 2.12 -5.73 -2.71
C GLY A 70 2.03 -4.51 -1.79
N ALA A 71 0.89 -3.81 -1.78
CA ALA A 71 0.76 -2.53 -1.09
C ALA A 71 -0.50 -2.42 -0.24
N ILE A 72 -0.40 -1.67 0.86
CA ILE A 72 -1.54 -1.08 1.56
C ILE A 72 -1.70 0.36 1.06
N PHE A 73 -2.92 0.77 0.72
CA PHE A 73 -3.19 2.11 0.21
C PHE A 73 -4.34 2.80 0.91
N ILE A 74 -4.36 4.13 0.78
CA ILE A 74 -5.52 4.98 0.96
C ILE A 74 -5.78 5.74 -0.35
N GLU A 75 -7.04 5.95 -0.68
CA GLU A 75 -7.48 6.70 -1.85
C GLU A 75 -8.57 7.66 -1.39
N VAL A 76 -8.25 8.95 -1.41
CA VAL A 76 -9.17 10.01 -0.99
C VAL A 76 -10.10 10.37 -2.14
N ASP A 77 -9.53 10.49 -3.34
CA ASP A 77 -10.22 10.69 -4.60
C ASP A 77 -9.33 10.17 -5.76
N GLU A 78 -9.77 10.35 -7.00
CA GLU A 78 -9.09 9.84 -8.19
C GLU A 78 -7.69 10.44 -8.41
N ASP A 79 -7.45 11.65 -7.92
CA ASP A 79 -6.18 12.36 -8.08
C ASP A 79 -5.30 12.32 -6.83
N ASN A 80 -5.86 11.90 -5.69
CA ASN A 80 -5.21 11.95 -4.38
C ASN A 80 -5.29 10.58 -3.68
N TRP A 81 -4.17 9.88 -3.69
CA TRP A 81 -3.99 8.58 -3.06
C TRP A 81 -2.57 8.44 -2.51
N ALA A 82 -2.35 7.47 -1.64
CA ALA A 82 -1.01 7.14 -1.17
C ALA A 82 -0.91 5.64 -0.90
N LYS A 83 0.24 5.04 -1.23
CA LYS A 83 0.51 3.61 -1.00
C LYS A 83 1.81 3.39 -0.24
N LEU A 84 1.80 2.37 0.61
CA LEU A 84 2.96 1.80 1.29
C LEU A 84 3.13 0.37 0.77
N ALA A 85 4.27 0.08 0.16
CA ALA A 85 4.51 -1.14 -0.59
C ALA A 85 5.72 -1.92 -0.07
N PHE A 86 5.62 -3.25 -0.15
CA PHE A 86 6.78 -4.12 -0.21
C PHE A 86 7.05 -4.41 -1.67
N GLU A 87 8.12 -3.84 -2.22
CA GLU A 87 8.38 -3.73 -3.65
C GLU A 87 9.78 -4.26 -4.02
N TYR A 88 9.94 -4.84 -5.21
CA TYR A 88 11.24 -5.18 -5.75
C TYR A 88 11.84 -3.97 -6.45
N SER A 89 12.91 -3.39 -5.93
CA SER A 89 13.49 -2.18 -6.51
C SER A 89 14.04 -2.40 -7.93
N ALA A 90 14.48 -1.31 -8.58
CA ALA A 90 15.19 -1.37 -9.86
C ALA A 90 16.40 -2.33 -9.84
N GLU A 91 17.09 -2.41 -8.70
CA GLU A 91 18.23 -3.30 -8.45
C GLU A 91 17.81 -4.72 -8.05
N LYS A 92 16.51 -5.03 -8.08
CA LYS A 92 15.97 -6.32 -7.66
C LYS A 92 16.34 -6.63 -6.21
N LYS A 93 16.07 -5.68 -5.31
CA LYS A 93 16.15 -5.85 -3.87
C LYS A 93 14.77 -5.64 -3.25
N PRO A 94 14.32 -6.50 -2.32
CA PRO A 94 13.09 -6.24 -1.58
C PRO A 94 13.23 -4.97 -0.75
N THR A 95 12.34 -4.01 -0.97
CA THR A 95 12.43 -2.64 -0.46
C THR A 95 11.08 -2.17 0.07
N ILE A 96 11.08 -1.41 1.15
CA ILE A 96 9.89 -0.73 1.65
C ILE A 96 9.76 0.59 0.90
N VAL A 97 8.75 0.72 0.04
CA VAL A 97 8.54 1.88 -0.84
C VAL A 97 7.29 2.63 -0.43
N SER A 98 7.30 3.96 -0.55
CA SER A 98 6.11 4.78 -0.31
C SER A 98 5.89 5.77 -1.42
N VAL A 99 4.65 5.87 -1.88
CA VAL A 99 4.23 6.87 -2.86
C VAL A 99 3.12 7.71 -2.27
N VAL A 100 3.27 9.04 -2.35
CA VAL A 100 2.24 10.00 -1.99
C VAL A 100 1.85 10.77 -3.23
N THR A 101 0.63 10.57 -3.70
CA THR A 101 0.16 11.18 -4.94
C THR A 101 -0.79 12.33 -4.65
N ARG A 102 -0.39 13.52 -5.09
CA ARG A 102 -1.19 14.75 -5.04
C ARG A 102 -1.25 15.30 -6.46
N THR A 103 -2.13 14.75 -7.28
CA THR A 103 -2.16 14.85 -8.76
C THR A 103 -0.94 14.24 -9.47
N THR A 104 0.27 14.40 -8.94
CA THR A 104 1.49 13.68 -9.34
C THR A 104 2.06 12.87 -8.18
N SER A 105 2.80 11.81 -8.49
CA SER A 105 3.38 10.91 -7.49
C SER A 105 4.67 11.48 -6.94
N ASP A 106 4.79 11.48 -5.62
CA ASP A 106 6.02 11.71 -4.87
C ASP A 106 6.49 10.36 -4.30
N ASP A 107 7.41 9.74 -5.03
CA ASP A 107 7.95 8.40 -4.78
C ASP A 107 9.21 8.43 -3.92
N SER A 108 9.32 7.46 -3.02
CA SER A 108 10.46 7.34 -2.12
C SER A 108 10.73 5.89 -1.76
N ASP A 109 11.93 5.45 -2.17
CA ASP A 109 12.54 4.20 -1.71
C ASP A 109 13.01 4.35 -0.25
N GLY A 110 12.55 3.43 0.59
CA GLY A 110 12.98 3.28 1.97
C GLY A 110 14.08 2.22 2.11
N PRO A 111 14.20 1.60 3.30
CA PRO A 111 15.20 0.56 3.54
C PRO A 111 14.89 -0.73 2.78
N THR A 112 15.95 -1.48 2.46
CA THR A 112 15.83 -2.87 1.99
C THR A 112 15.41 -3.78 3.15
N HIS A 113 14.66 -4.84 2.85
CA HIS A 113 14.12 -5.77 3.84
C HIS A 113 14.20 -7.21 3.33
N PHE A 114 15.29 -7.91 3.66
CA PHE A 114 15.56 -9.27 3.20
C PHE A 114 14.84 -10.33 4.05
N ALA A 115 13.52 -10.40 3.91
CA ALA A 115 12.69 -11.48 4.44
C ALA A 115 11.52 -11.76 3.50
N ASP A 116 10.92 -12.95 3.62
CA ASP A 116 9.80 -13.39 2.77
C ASP A 116 8.54 -12.53 2.95
N SER A 117 8.48 -11.77 4.03
CA SER A 117 7.33 -10.91 4.36
C SER A 117 7.72 -9.76 5.27
N VAL A 118 6.89 -8.73 5.28
CA VAL A 118 7.01 -7.57 6.17
C VAL A 118 5.63 -7.16 6.68
N TRP A 119 5.56 -6.67 7.91
CA TRP A 119 4.35 -6.00 8.40
C TRP A 119 4.33 -4.56 7.94
N LEU A 120 3.23 -4.13 7.33
CA LEU A 120 3.01 -2.75 6.93
C LEU A 120 1.87 -2.16 7.74
N ARG A 121 1.98 -0.88 8.13
CA ARG A 121 0.94 -0.13 8.78
C ARG A 121 0.74 1.22 8.12
N VAL A 122 -0.54 1.50 7.83
CA VAL A 122 -1.02 2.85 7.47
C VAL A 122 -1.84 3.35 8.64
N TYR A 123 -1.45 4.48 9.23
CA TYR A 123 -2.18 5.17 10.29
C TYR A 123 -2.64 6.54 9.82
N CYS A 124 -3.86 6.93 10.14
CA CYS A 124 -4.42 8.24 9.89
C CYS A 124 -5.04 8.76 11.19
N ASP A 125 -4.73 10.00 11.57
CA ASP A 125 -5.28 10.65 12.78
C ASP A 125 -6.45 11.61 12.49
N GLY A 126 -6.88 11.65 11.23
CA GLY A 126 -7.90 12.55 10.69
C GLY A 126 -7.34 13.74 9.91
N GLU A 127 -6.07 14.08 10.10
CA GLU A 127 -5.41 15.23 9.47
C GLU A 127 -4.16 14.84 8.68
N THR A 128 -3.45 13.83 9.19
CA THR A 128 -2.19 13.34 8.62
C THR A 128 -2.17 11.83 8.53
N VAL A 129 -1.25 11.31 7.72
CA VAL A 129 -1.03 9.89 7.50
C VAL A 129 0.41 9.55 7.83
N ALA A 130 0.60 8.49 8.60
CA ALA A 130 1.90 7.93 8.91
C ALA A 130 2.02 6.50 8.38
N TYR A 131 3.20 6.20 7.83
CA TYR A 131 3.58 4.88 7.37
C TYR A 131 4.61 4.29 8.31
N HIS A 132 4.41 3.00 8.63
CA HIS A 132 5.33 2.21 9.41
C HIS A 132 5.51 0.83 8.79
N PHE A 133 6.65 0.23 9.08
CA PHE A 133 6.89 -1.17 8.78
C PHE A 133 7.44 -1.88 10.03
N SER A 134 7.30 -3.20 10.07
CA SER A 134 7.74 -4.00 11.21
C SER A 134 8.19 -5.39 10.76
N GLU A 135 9.17 -5.94 11.48
CA GLU A 135 9.67 -7.31 11.29
C GLU A 135 8.77 -8.32 12.03
N ASP A 136 8.15 -7.92 13.15
CA ASP A 136 7.46 -8.82 14.08
C ASP A 136 6.00 -8.45 14.35
N GLY A 137 5.52 -7.33 13.80
CA GLY A 137 4.17 -6.80 14.01
C GLY A 137 3.97 -6.19 15.40
N ARG A 138 5.07 -5.95 16.14
CA ARG A 138 5.07 -5.39 17.51
C ARG A 138 5.85 -4.09 17.59
N TYR A 139 7.08 -4.07 17.07
CA TYR A 139 7.88 -2.85 17.00
C TYR A 139 7.75 -2.20 15.62
N TRP A 140 7.15 -1.01 15.58
CA TRP A 140 6.84 -0.31 14.33
C TRP A 140 7.86 0.78 14.02
N ARG A 141 8.68 0.53 13.00
CA ARG A 141 9.65 1.50 12.49
C ARG A 141 8.91 2.58 11.70
N PHE A 142 9.08 3.83 12.09
CA PHE A 142 8.59 4.98 11.35
C PHE A 142 9.24 5.06 9.95
N LEU A 143 8.42 5.29 8.92
CA LEU A 143 8.89 5.48 7.54
C LEU A 143 8.61 6.89 7.01
N ARG A 144 7.34 7.30 6.98
CA ARG A 144 6.90 8.55 6.33
C ARG A 144 5.73 9.17 7.08
N TRP A 145 5.64 10.50 7.08
CA TRP A 145 4.52 11.26 7.65
C TRP A 145 4.16 12.40 6.71
N PHE A 146 2.88 12.54 6.38
CA PHE A 146 2.44 13.49 5.36
C PHE A 146 0.96 13.86 5.49
N ALA A 147 0.57 14.98 4.87
CA ALA A 147 -0.82 15.34 4.61
C ALA A 147 -1.16 15.09 3.14
N ILE A 148 -2.42 14.78 2.86
CA ILE A 148 -2.95 14.62 1.50
C ILE A 148 -4.23 15.48 1.35
N PRO A 149 -4.46 16.15 0.21
CA PRO A 149 -5.66 16.96 0.01
C PRO A 149 -6.93 16.15 0.25
N ASN A 150 -7.99 16.84 0.68
CA ASN A 150 -9.31 16.25 0.91
C ASN A 150 -9.36 15.13 1.97
N LEU A 151 -8.29 14.87 2.73
CA LEU A 151 -8.26 13.77 3.71
C LEU A 151 -9.35 13.86 4.79
N ALA A 152 -10.04 14.99 4.98
CA ALA A 152 -11.18 15.09 5.89
C ALA A 152 -12.52 14.66 5.26
N LYS A 153 -12.63 14.59 3.92
CA LYS A 153 -13.83 14.13 3.21
C LYS A 153 -14.00 12.63 3.45
N ARG A 154 -15.24 12.18 3.67
CA ARG A 154 -15.56 10.78 3.97
C ARG A 154 -16.74 10.30 3.13
N PRO A 155 -16.83 8.99 2.84
CA PRO A 155 -15.78 7.99 3.09
C PRO A 155 -14.57 8.19 2.18
N ILE A 156 -13.39 7.73 2.63
CA ILE A 156 -12.25 7.47 1.74
C ILE A 156 -12.14 5.96 1.54
N LYS A 157 -11.38 5.51 0.55
CA LYS A 157 -11.10 4.07 0.39
C LYS A 157 -9.77 3.74 1.02
N ALA A 158 -9.67 2.55 1.59
CA ALA A 158 -8.40 2.02 2.03
C ALA A 158 -8.38 0.50 1.88
N GLY A 159 -7.23 -0.07 1.55
CA GLY A 159 -7.16 -1.49 1.23
C GLY A 159 -5.82 -1.94 0.69
N PHE A 160 -5.88 -2.97 -0.14
CA PHE A 160 -4.72 -3.71 -0.61
C PHE A 160 -4.69 -3.75 -2.14
N GLY A 161 -3.50 -3.66 -2.72
CA GLY A 161 -3.28 -3.72 -4.16
C GLY A 161 -2.01 -4.48 -4.50
N VAL A 162 -1.91 -4.93 -5.75
CA VAL A 162 -0.72 -5.60 -6.30
C VAL A 162 -0.41 -5.07 -7.71
N GLN A 163 0.86 -4.92 -8.02
CA GLN A 163 1.35 -4.42 -9.31
C GLN A 163 2.46 -5.31 -9.86
N ALA A 164 2.61 -5.29 -11.19
CA ALA A 164 3.68 -5.95 -11.94
C ALA A 164 4.09 -5.07 -13.14
N PRO A 165 4.77 -3.93 -12.92
CA PRO A 165 4.91 -2.89 -13.95
C PRO A 165 5.80 -3.29 -15.13
N THR A 166 6.79 -4.16 -14.90
CA THR A 166 7.75 -4.60 -15.92
C THR A 166 7.75 -6.12 -16.16
N GLY A 167 6.97 -6.87 -15.38
CA GLY A 167 6.93 -8.33 -15.39
C GLY A 167 5.69 -8.92 -16.04
N SER A 168 5.67 -10.26 -16.12
CA SER A 168 4.55 -11.05 -16.66
C SER A 168 3.38 -11.25 -15.66
N GLY A 169 3.37 -10.51 -14.56
CA GLY A 169 2.44 -10.66 -13.43
C GLY A 169 3.17 -10.85 -12.10
N CYS A 170 2.45 -10.62 -11.00
CA CYS A 170 2.96 -10.69 -9.63
C CYS A 170 1.85 -11.11 -8.68
N THR A 171 2.17 -11.90 -7.65
CA THR A 171 1.21 -12.26 -6.60
C THR A 171 1.66 -11.71 -5.25
N ALA A 172 0.74 -11.06 -4.53
CA ALA A 172 0.92 -10.61 -3.17
C ALA A 172 -0.11 -11.26 -2.24
N ARG A 173 0.33 -11.66 -1.06
CA ARG A 173 -0.48 -12.26 0.00
C ARG A 173 -0.49 -11.35 1.22
N PHE A 174 -1.68 -11.06 1.71
CA PHE A 174 -1.94 -10.23 2.87
C PHE A 174 -2.59 -11.10 3.95
N SER A 175 -1.88 -11.27 5.05
CA SER A 175 -2.30 -12.06 6.21
C SER A 175 -2.36 -11.18 7.45
N ASP A 176 -3.00 -11.68 8.51
CA ASP A 176 -3.14 -10.96 9.77
C ASP A 176 -3.70 -9.53 9.62
N ILE A 177 -4.64 -9.36 8.68
CA ILE A 177 -5.23 -8.05 8.37
C ILE A 177 -6.01 -7.55 9.59
N LYS A 178 -5.69 -6.34 10.05
CA LYS A 178 -6.42 -5.66 11.12
C LYS A 178 -6.76 -4.23 10.74
N PHE A 179 -7.98 -3.84 11.09
CA PHE A 179 -8.45 -2.46 11.08
C PHE A 179 -8.59 -2.01 12.53
N GLY A 180 -8.05 -0.84 12.86
CA GLY A 180 -8.16 -0.23 14.19
C GLY A 180 -8.62 1.21 14.08
N ASN A 181 -9.16 1.74 15.18
CA ASN A 181 -9.59 3.14 15.32
C ASN A 181 -8.90 3.83 16.51
N GLU A 182 -7.95 3.14 17.15
CA GLU A 182 -7.17 3.66 18.26
C GLU A 182 -6.19 4.75 17.80
N ARG A 183 -6.02 5.77 18.63
CA ARG A 183 -5.00 6.81 18.40
C ARG A 183 -3.62 6.30 18.79
N ILE A 184 -2.64 6.55 17.92
CA ILE A 184 -1.22 6.37 18.23
C ILE A 184 -0.73 7.69 18.81
N ALA A 185 -0.33 7.68 20.09
CA ALA A 185 0.11 8.90 20.79
C ALA A 185 1.42 9.46 20.23
N ASN A 186 2.36 8.58 19.87
CA ASN A 186 3.63 8.98 19.27
C ASN A 186 3.98 8.04 18.11
N ILE A 187 3.87 8.55 16.88
CA ILE A 187 4.14 7.78 15.65
C ILE A 187 5.62 7.38 15.47
N ARG A 188 6.52 7.69 16.41
CA ARG A 188 7.96 7.45 16.34
C ARG A 188 8.53 6.61 17.49
N ASP A 189 7.73 6.17 18.45
CA ASP A 189 8.22 5.43 19.64
C ASP A 189 8.28 3.91 19.47
N GLY A 190 7.78 3.38 18.35
CA GLY A 190 7.76 1.95 18.07
C GLY A 190 6.45 1.24 18.42
N SER A 191 5.44 1.94 18.95
CA SER A 191 4.08 1.42 19.17
C SER A 191 3.28 1.22 17.89
#